data_AF-A0A1H7PHF1-F1
#
_entry.id   AF-A0A1H7PHF1-F1
#
_cell.length_a   1.000
_cell.length_b   1.000
_cell.length_c   1.000
_cell.angle_alpha   90.00
_cell.angle_beta   90.00
_cell.angle_gamma   90.00
#
_symmetry.space_group_name_H-M   'P 1'
#
loop_
_entity.id
_entity.type
_entity.pdbx_description
1 polymer ?
#
loop_
_entity_poly.entity_id
_entity_poly.type
_entity_poly.pdbx_seq_one_letter_code
_entity_poly.pdbx_strand_id
1 'polypeptide(L)'
;MKKLLLSTALLLFLTACGPPEAGFSEVDTLPNDVQEFMSDLPDEFPHTTVTEMRLLSFNDGENGSYIVFHSSGQVEAHMESEGGTLVIHLTETDIADEPVTQYTYYLTTGPEHDTIDVRVNDEPIPFDMAISL
;
A
#
# COMPACT_ATOMS: atom_id res chain seq x y z
N MET A 1 52.20 -18.63 -39.22
CA MET A 1 51.46 -19.17 -38.06
C MET A 1 50.76 -17.98 -37.41
N LYS A 2 49.45 -17.80 -37.66
CA LYS A 2 48.71 -16.56 -37.37
C LYS A 2 47.53 -16.85 -36.43
N LYS A 3 47.69 -16.35 -35.20
CA LYS A 3 46.76 -15.59 -34.35
C LYS A 3 45.38 -16.20 -34.02
N LEU A 4 45.25 -16.57 -32.73
CA LEU A 4 44.13 -16.34 -31.80
C LEU A 4 42.73 -16.20 -32.40
N LEU A 5 41.93 -17.26 -32.26
CA LEU A 5 40.46 -17.18 -32.30
C LEU A 5 39.97 -16.77 -30.91
N LEU A 6 39.83 -15.46 -30.72
CA LEU A 6 39.17 -14.86 -29.56
C LEU A 6 37.65 -15.04 -29.75
N SER A 7 37.07 -16.06 -29.11
CA SER A 7 35.61 -16.29 -29.14
C SER A 7 34.94 -15.32 -28.18
N THR A 8 34.34 -14.26 -28.73
CA THR A 8 33.54 -13.29 -27.97
C THR A 8 32.15 -13.90 -27.71
N ALA A 9 31.94 -14.43 -26.51
CA ALA A 9 30.60 -14.75 -26.01
C ALA A 9 29.92 -13.43 -25.61
N LEU A 10 29.05 -12.92 -26.50
CA LEU A 10 28.21 -11.76 -26.24
C LEU A 10 27.06 -12.20 -25.31
N LEU A 11 27.23 -12.01 -24.00
CA LEU A 11 26.18 -12.14 -23.00
C LEU A 11 25.19 -10.97 -23.18
N LEU A 12 24.05 -11.25 -23.81
CA LEU A 12 22.89 -10.36 -23.83
C LEU A 12 22.30 -10.34 -22.42
N PHE A 13 22.72 -9.37 -21.60
CA PHE A 13 22.01 -9.01 -20.38
C PHE A 13 20.73 -8.26 -20.79
N LEU A 14 19.64 -9.00 -21.01
CA LEU A 14 18.30 -8.43 -21.03
C LEU A 14 17.97 -8.02 -19.59
N THR A 15 18.37 -6.82 -19.19
CA THR A 15 17.85 -6.21 -17.96
C THR A 15 16.40 -5.80 -18.25
N ALA A 16 15.46 -6.69 -18.00
CA ALA A 16 14.05 -6.33 -17.95
C ALA A 16 13.82 -5.51 -16.66
N CYS A 17 14.22 -4.23 -16.70
CA CYS A 17 13.70 -3.24 -15.77
C CYS A 17 12.33 -2.85 -16.32
N GLY A 18 11.32 -3.66 -16.02
CA GLY A 18 9.93 -3.31 -16.27
C GLY A 18 9.52 -2.16 -15.36
N PRO A 19 8.41 -1.47 -15.67
CA PRO A 19 7.78 -0.58 -14.70
C PRO A 19 7.48 -1.37 -13.41
N PRO A 20 7.46 -0.71 -12.24
CA PRO A 20 7.13 -1.37 -10.99
C PRO A 20 5.77 -2.07 -11.13
N GLU A 21 5.73 -3.33 -10.75
CA GLU A 21 4.51 -4.14 -10.73
C GLU A 21 3.67 -3.73 -9.52
N ALA A 22 2.35 -3.92 -9.63
CA ALA A 22 1.48 -3.74 -8.47
C ALA A 22 1.86 -4.72 -7.36
N GLY A 23 1.93 -4.21 -6.14
CA GLY A 23 2.39 -4.97 -4.98
C GLY A 23 1.62 -4.54 -3.75
N PHE A 24 1.38 -5.49 -2.86
CA PHE A 24 0.66 -5.24 -1.62
C PHE A 24 1.26 -6.09 -0.51
N SER A 25 1.75 -5.45 0.54
CA SER A 25 2.39 -6.14 1.66
C SER A 25 2.08 -5.43 2.97
N GLU A 26 1.79 -6.21 4.00
CA GLU A 26 1.73 -5.72 5.38
C GLU A 26 3.10 -5.23 5.85
N VAL A 27 3.13 -4.14 6.61
CA VAL A 27 4.34 -3.55 7.18
C VAL A 27 4.13 -3.26 8.67
N ASP A 28 5.13 -3.58 9.48
CA ASP A 28 5.06 -3.41 10.94
C ASP A 28 5.08 -1.94 11.38
N THR A 29 5.70 -1.07 10.59
CA THR A 29 5.94 0.34 10.96
C THR A 29 5.79 1.27 9.77
N LEU A 30 5.11 2.39 10.00
CA LEU A 30 5.06 3.51 9.08
C LEU A 30 6.40 4.28 9.05
N PRO A 31 6.75 4.94 7.95
CA PRO A 31 7.82 5.94 7.91
C PRO A 31 7.64 7.05 8.96
N ASN A 32 8.75 7.66 9.39
CA ASN A 32 8.74 8.64 10.48
C ASN A 32 7.93 9.90 10.15
N ASP A 33 7.98 10.35 8.90
CA ASP A 33 7.21 11.48 8.37
C ASP A 33 5.70 11.20 8.40
N VAL A 34 5.27 9.99 8.02
CA VAL A 34 3.86 9.58 8.16
C VAL A 34 3.45 9.53 9.63
N GLN A 35 4.29 8.98 10.50
CA GLN A 35 4.01 8.90 11.95
C GLN A 35 3.94 10.28 12.61
N GLU A 36 4.84 11.19 12.24
CA GLU A 36 4.84 12.58 12.70
C GLU A 36 3.56 13.28 12.25
N PHE A 37 3.21 13.18 10.97
CA PHE A 37 1.95 13.71 10.45
C PHE A 37 0.73 13.16 11.21
N MET A 38 0.67 11.83 11.44
CA MET A 38 -0.42 11.23 12.21
C MET A 38 -0.47 11.73 13.66
N SER A 39 0.69 12.04 14.25
CA SER A 39 0.76 12.58 15.61
C SER A 39 0.27 14.03 15.69
N ASP A 40 0.43 14.80 14.61
CA ASP A 40 0.04 16.21 14.50
C ASP A 40 -1.42 16.40 13.99
N LEU A 41 -2.00 15.37 13.37
CA LEU A 41 -3.40 15.38 12.91
C LEU A 41 -4.43 15.85 13.96
N PRO A 42 -4.35 15.46 15.23
CA PRO A 42 -5.25 15.96 16.27
C PRO A 42 -5.17 17.49 16.45
N ASP A 43 -4.04 18.11 16.19
CA ASP A 43 -3.88 19.57 16.26
C ASP A 43 -4.48 20.27 15.02
N GLU A 44 -4.38 19.65 13.85
CA GLU A 44 -5.02 20.14 12.61
C GLU A 44 -6.55 19.92 12.63
N PHE A 45 -7.01 18.83 13.24
CA PHE A 45 -8.41 18.41 13.33
C PHE A 45 -8.80 18.16 14.80
N PRO A 46 -9.05 19.21 15.59
CA PRO A 46 -9.23 19.14 17.06
C PRO A 46 -10.44 18.35 17.56
N HIS A 47 -11.20 17.74 16.65
CA HIS A 47 -12.40 16.96 16.93
C HIS A 47 -12.33 15.54 16.34
N THR A 48 -11.14 15.10 15.92
CA THR A 48 -10.93 13.78 15.32
C THR A 48 -9.66 13.17 15.87
N THR A 49 -9.75 11.93 16.34
CA THR A 49 -8.57 11.12 16.62
C THR A 49 -8.23 10.28 15.40
N VAL A 50 -6.94 10.00 15.19
CA VAL A 50 -6.49 9.16 14.08
C VAL A 50 -7.13 7.77 14.12
N THR A 51 -7.38 7.25 15.32
CA THR A 51 -8.03 5.96 15.56
C THR A 51 -9.54 5.96 15.26
N GLU A 52 -10.18 7.12 15.13
CA GLU A 52 -11.59 7.22 14.71
C GLU A 52 -11.74 7.20 13.18
N MET A 53 -10.65 7.45 12.44
CA MET A 53 -10.64 7.32 10.98
C MET A 53 -10.38 5.86 10.62
N ARG A 54 -11.30 5.24 9.91
CA ARG A 54 -11.27 3.82 9.60
C ARG A 54 -10.26 3.48 8.52
N LEU A 55 -10.14 4.33 7.49
CA LEU A 55 -9.27 4.07 6.35
C LEU A 55 -8.53 5.34 5.88
N LEU A 56 -7.20 5.27 5.85
CA LEU A 56 -6.32 6.37 5.46
C LEU A 56 -5.36 5.91 4.36
N SER A 57 -4.96 6.84 3.49
CA SER A 57 -3.91 6.64 2.49
C SER A 57 -2.87 7.74 2.57
N PHE A 58 -1.59 7.36 2.56
CA PHE A 58 -0.44 8.26 2.46
C PHE A 58 0.38 7.90 1.24
N ASN A 59 0.23 8.63 0.15
CA ASN A 59 1.07 8.48 -1.03
C ASN A 59 2.48 9.01 -0.75
N ASP A 60 3.48 8.23 -1.14
CA ASP A 60 4.91 8.53 -0.89
C ASP A 60 5.53 9.51 -1.90
N GLY A 61 4.71 10.11 -2.77
CA GLY A 61 5.14 11.00 -3.84
C GLY A 61 5.61 10.27 -5.10
N GLU A 62 5.70 8.94 -5.08
CA GLU A 62 6.04 8.09 -6.22
C GLU A 62 4.84 7.19 -6.58
N ASN A 63 5.11 5.91 -6.88
CA ASN A 63 4.08 4.93 -7.23
C ASN A 63 3.65 4.09 -6.02
N GLY A 64 3.95 4.55 -4.80
CA GLY A 64 3.67 3.84 -3.57
C GLY A 64 2.70 4.59 -2.65
N SER A 65 2.02 3.86 -1.79
CA SER A 65 1.17 4.42 -0.76
C SER A 65 1.10 3.52 0.46
N TYR A 66 1.06 4.12 1.64
CA TYR A 66 0.73 3.45 2.88
C TYR A 66 -0.78 3.50 3.10
N ILE A 67 -1.40 2.33 3.14
CA ILE A 67 -2.81 2.15 3.46
C ILE A 67 -2.89 1.79 4.94
N VAL A 68 -3.56 2.63 5.72
CA VAL A 68 -3.76 2.42 7.16
C VAL A 68 -5.22 2.11 7.40
N PHE A 69 -5.49 0.97 8.04
CA PHE A 69 -6.83 0.50 8.37
C PHE A 69 -6.96 0.26 9.87
N HIS A 70 -8.01 0.81 10.47
CA HIS A 70 -8.30 0.67 11.88
C HIS A 70 -9.47 -0.28 12.09
N SER A 71 -9.24 -1.35 12.87
CA SER A 71 -10.26 -2.35 13.20
C SER A 71 -10.17 -2.82 14.65
N SER A 72 -11.30 -3.18 15.26
CA SER A 72 -11.32 -3.90 16.53
C SER A 72 -11.32 -5.42 16.37
N GLY A 73 -11.32 -5.92 15.12
CA GLY A 73 -11.20 -7.34 14.79
C GLY A 73 -9.83 -7.68 14.22
N GLN A 74 -9.62 -8.97 13.96
CA GLN A 74 -8.49 -9.43 13.16
C GLN A 74 -8.75 -9.15 11.68
N VAL A 75 -7.70 -8.78 10.94
CA VAL A 75 -7.81 -8.41 9.53
C VAL A 75 -6.96 -9.35 8.68
N GLU A 76 -7.60 -10.05 7.76
CA GLU A 76 -6.93 -10.70 6.64
C GLU A 76 -7.01 -9.79 5.42
N ALA A 77 -5.88 -9.54 4.77
CA ALA A 77 -5.81 -8.62 3.64
C ALA A 77 -5.21 -9.30 2.40
N HIS A 78 -5.80 -9.01 1.24
CA HIS A 78 -5.22 -9.39 -0.04
C HIS A 78 -5.58 -8.37 -1.12
N MET A 79 -4.82 -8.42 -2.22
CA MET A 79 -5.01 -7.55 -3.37
C MET A 79 -5.27 -8.39 -4.61
N GLU A 80 -6.19 -7.93 -5.44
CA GLU A 80 -6.38 -8.42 -6.81
C GLU A 80 -6.41 -7.27 -7.81
N SER A 81 -6.21 -7.60 -9.08
CA SER A 81 -6.32 -6.64 -10.18
C SER A 81 -7.54 -6.96 -11.03
N GLU A 82 -8.44 -5.99 -11.12
CA GLU A 82 -9.64 -6.03 -11.98
C GLU A 82 -9.50 -4.98 -13.08
N GLY A 83 -8.82 -5.35 -14.17
CA GLY A 83 -8.54 -4.40 -15.26
C GLY A 83 -7.58 -3.29 -14.79
N GLY A 84 -8.02 -2.03 -14.86
CA GLY A 84 -7.23 -0.87 -14.41
C GLY A 84 -7.37 -0.55 -12.91
N THR A 85 -8.07 -1.40 -12.17
CA THR A 85 -8.34 -1.20 -10.74
C THR A 85 -7.57 -2.21 -9.90
N LEU A 86 -6.92 -1.74 -8.84
CA LEU A 86 -6.44 -2.59 -7.75
C LEU A 86 -7.52 -2.64 -6.68
N VAL A 87 -8.02 -3.85 -6.42
CA VAL A 87 -9.02 -4.10 -5.38
C VAL A 87 -8.30 -4.66 -4.17
N ILE A 88 -8.35 -3.92 -3.07
CA ILE A 88 -7.84 -4.35 -1.77
C ILE A 88 -9.02 -4.89 -0.97
N HIS A 89 -8.94 -6.16 -0.60
CA HIS A 89 -9.92 -6.83 0.23
C HIS A 89 -9.38 -6.93 1.65
N LEU A 90 -10.17 -6.41 2.59
CA LEU A 90 -9.93 -6.48 4.03
C LEU A 90 -11.07 -7.29 4.65
N THR A 91 -10.77 -8.47 5.17
CA THR A 91 -11.76 -9.32 5.85
C THR A 91 -11.58 -9.17 7.35
N GLU A 92 -12.60 -8.63 8.03
CA GLU A 92 -12.60 -8.47 9.48
C GLU A 92 -13.27 -9.68 10.13
N THR A 93 -12.56 -10.34 11.04
CA THR A 93 -13.09 -11.41 11.88
C THR A 93 -12.94 -11.08 13.36
N ASP A 94 -13.64 -11.81 14.23
CA ASP A 94 -13.55 -11.63 15.68
C ASP A 94 -13.79 -10.19 16.18
N ILE A 95 -14.69 -9.46 15.50
CA ILE A 95 -15.07 -8.09 15.88
C ILE A 95 -15.62 -8.10 17.31
N ALA A 96 -14.92 -7.42 18.21
CA ALA A 96 -15.27 -7.33 19.61
C ALA A 96 -15.17 -5.88 20.12
N ASP A 97 -15.60 -5.64 21.36
CA ASP A 97 -15.34 -4.40 22.11
C ASP A 97 -13.86 -4.35 22.57
N GLU A 98 -12.94 -4.67 21.67
CA GLU A 98 -11.50 -4.62 21.88
C GLU A 98 -10.93 -3.27 21.44
N PRO A 99 -9.74 -2.86 21.93
CA PRO A 99 -9.09 -1.66 21.45
C PRO A 99 -8.87 -1.72 19.93
N VAL A 100 -9.17 -0.62 19.27
CA VAL A 100 -8.91 -0.45 17.83
C VAL A 100 -7.42 -0.64 17.56
N THR A 101 -7.10 -1.59 16.69
CA THR A 101 -5.76 -1.92 16.22
C THR A 101 -5.53 -1.30 14.84
N GLN A 102 -4.30 -0.83 14.61
CA GLN A 102 -3.86 -0.30 13.33
C GLN A 102 -3.22 -1.42 12.50
N TYR A 103 -3.74 -1.63 11.29
CA TYR A 103 -3.17 -2.47 10.25
C TYR A 103 -2.57 -1.59 9.17
N THR A 104 -1.33 -1.85 8.79
CA THR A 104 -0.60 -1.01 7.83
C THR A 104 -0.13 -1.84 6.67
N TYR A 105 -0.41 -1.37 5.47
CA TYR A 105 0.00 -2.01 4.22
C TYR A 105 0.74 -1.01 3.35
N TYR A 106 1.77 -1.47 2.65
CA TYR A 106 2.40 -0.74 1.57
C TYR A 106 1.88 -1.27 0.24
N LEU A 107 1.29 -0.37 -0.54
CA LEU A 107 0.72 -0.62 -1.86
C LEU A 107 1.60 0.06 -2.91
N THR A 108 2.07 -0.69 -3.90
CA THR A 108 2.62 -0.12 -5.14
C THR A 108 1.63 -0.30 -6.28
N THR A 109 1.48 0.71 -7.13
CA THR A 109 0.61 0.67 -8.32
C THR A 109 1.43 0.44 -9.59
N GLY A 110 0.95 -0.43 -10.47
CA GLY A 110 1.48 -0.56 -11.83
C GLY A 110 1.02 0.58 -12.75
N PRO A 111 1.65 0.78 -13.92
CA PRO A 111 1.28 1.82 -14.88
C PRO A 111 -0.12 1.63 -15.48
N GLU A 112 -0.66 0.41 -15.43
CA GLU A 112 -2.02 0.08 -15.83
C GLU A 112 -3.06 0.31 -14.73
N HIS A 113 -2.64 0.56 -13.49
CA HIS A 113 -3.51 0.70 -12.32
C HIS A 113 -3.62 2.16 -11.90
N ASP A 114 -4.74 2.80 -12.24
CA ASP A 114 -5.01 4.21 -11.91
C ASP A 114 -6.07 4.39 -10.81
N THR A 115 -6.69 3.28 -10.40
CA THR A 115 -7.82 3.27 -9.47
C THR A 115 -7.56 2.26 -8.35
N ILE A 116 -7.83 2.67 -7.11
CA ILE A 116 -7.79 1.81 -5.94
C ILE A 116 -9.22 1.69 -5.39
N ASP A 117 -9.70 0.47 -5.22
CA ASP A 117 -10.97 0.15 -4.58
C ASP A 117 -10.67 -0.64 -3.29
N VAL A 118 -11.15 -0.17 -2.14
CA VAL A 118 -10.95 -0.85 -0.86
C VAL A 118 -12.28 -1.38 -0.37
N ARG A 119 -12.33 -2.69 -0.13
CA ARG A 119 -13.52 -3.38 0.34
C ARG A 119 -13.28 -4.00 1.70
N VAL A 120 -14.19 -3.76 2.62
CA VAL A 120 -14.22 -4.42 3.93
C VAL A 120 -15.38 -5.40 3.95
N ASN A 121 -15.08 -6.69 4.12
CA ASN A 121 -16.07 -7.76 4.05
C ASN A 121 -16.95 -7.66 2.78
N ASP A 122 -16.30 -7.54 1.62
CA ASP A 122 -16.90 -7.35 0.29
C ASP A 122 -17.66 -6.02 0.05
N GLU A 123 -17.76 -5.14 1.04
CA GLU A 123 -18.42 -3.83 0.90
C GLU A 123 -17.39 -2.71 0.64
N PRO A 124 -17.58 -1.87 -0.39
CA PRO A 124 -16.66 -0.76 -0.66
C PRO A 124 -16.73 0.29 0.44
N ILE A 125 -15.56 0.74 0.90
CA ILE A 125 -15.45 1.82 1.88
C ILE A 125 -14.61 2.98 1.31
N PRO A 126 -15.01 4.25 1.58
CA PRO A 126 -14.20 5.39 1.16
C PRO A 126 -12.97 5.54 2.07
N PHE A 127 -11.92 6.17 1.54
CA PHE A 127 -10.88 6.75 2.38
C PHE A 127 -11.46 7.92 3.17
N ASP A 128 -11.29 7.90 4.49
CA ASP A 128 -11.59 9.04 5.34
C ASP A 128 -10.59 10.17 5.07
N MET A 129 -9.35 9.81 4.72
CA MET A 129 -8.30 10.75 4.36
C MET A 129 -7.34 10.15 3.33
N ALA A 130 -6.94 10.96 2.36
CA ALA A 130 -5.90 10.62 1.39
C ALA A 130 -4.92 11.81 1.28
N ILE A 131 -3.66 11.55 1.58
CA ILE A 131 -2.59 12.55 1.65
C ILE A 131 -1.49 12.18 0.66
N SER A 132 -0.89 13.19 0.07
CA SER A 132 0.35 13.08 -0.70
C SER A 132 1.43 13.80 0.09
N LEU A 133 2.49 13.08 0.46
CA LEU A 133 3.64 13.62 1.20
C LEU A 133 4.64 14.33 0.28
#